data_AF-A0A7C5U1N2-F1
#
_entry.id   AF-A0A7C5U1N2-F1
#
_cell.length_a   1.000
_cell.length_b   1.000
_cell.length_c   1.000
_cell.angle_alpha   90.00
_cell.angle_beta   90.00
_cell.angle_gamma   90.00
#
_symmetry.space_group_name_H-M   'P 1'
#
loop_
_entity.id
_entity.type
_entity.pdbx_description
1 polymer ?
#
loop_
_entity_poly.entity_id
_entity_poly.type
_entity_poly.pdbx_seq_one_letter_code
_entity_poly.pdbx_strand_id
1 'polypeptide(L)'
;MDDDQEKDEIIIQEIEPEESVSIDKNLEKLEPKRGRPDYRILQLIVDKDGKSKFAEVGAMWLHQKKEGGSFYIMKIGKLKLFVFKND
;
A
#
# COMPACT_ATOMS: atom_id res chain seq x y z
N MET A 1 -48.42 -11.95 -21.92
CA MET A 1 -47.99 -11.94 -20.49
C MET A 1 -46.54 -12.29 -20.58
N ASP A 2 -45.75 -11.25 -20.81
CA ASP A 2 -44.35 -11.31 -21.21
C ASP A 2 -43.58 -10.68 -20.07
N ASP A 3 -42.93 -11.52 -19.28
CA ASP A 3 -41.96 -11.10 -18.26
C ASP A 3 -40.77 -12.06 -18.39
N ASP A 4 -40.02 -11.89 -19.48
CA ASP A 4 -38.66 -12.42 -19.62
C ASP A 4 -37.75 -11.60 -18.69
N GLN A 5 -37.54 -12.09 -17.47
CA GLN A 5 -36.49 -11.58 -16.59
C GLN A 5 -35.13 -12.08 -17.05
N GLU A 6 -34.43 -11.20 -17.77
CA GLU A 6 -33.02 -11.34 -18.14
C GLU A 6 -32.17 -11.45 -16.87
N LYS A 7 -31.53 -12.61 -16.67
CA LYS A 7 -30.61 -12.85 -15.55
C LYS A 7 -29.23 -12.36 -15.96
N ASP A 8 -28.81 -11.23 -15.41
CA ASP A 8 -27.43 -10.77 -15.51
C ASP A 8 -26.50 -11.71 -14.73
N GLU A 9 -25.75 -12.54 -15.45
CA GLU A 9 -24.68 -13.36 -14.89
C GLU A 9 -23.49 -12.46 -14.52
N ILE A 10 -23.18 -12.39 -13.23
CA ILE A 10 -21.97 -11.72 -12.74
C ILE A 10 -20.78 -12.62 -13.05
N ILE A 11 -20.03 -12.29 -14.10
CA ILE A 11 -18.77 -12.96 -14.45
C ILE A 11 -17.68 -12.45 -13.50
N ILE A 12 -17.35 -13.25 -12.48
CA ILE A 12 -16.16 -13.04 -11.66
C ILE A 12 -15.00 -13.67 -12.43
N GLN A 13 -14.14 -12.84 -13.03
CA GLN A 13 -12.87 -13.30 -13.58
C GLN A 13 -11.93 -13.62 -12.41
N GLU A 14 -11.57 -14.90 -12.25
CA GLU A 14 -10.48 -15.36 -11.41
C GLU A 14 -9.19 -14.63 -11.81
N ILE A 15 -8.70 -13.80 -10.90
CA ILE A 15 -7.37 -13.19 -11.02
C ILE A 15 -6.38 -14.24 -10.51
N GLU A 16 -5.65 -14.87 -11.42
CA GLU A 16 -4.56 -15.79 -11.07
C GLU A 16 -3.44 -15.02 -10.35
N PRO A 17 -2.97 -15.48 -9.17
CA PRO A 17 -1.92 -14.82 -8.42
C PRO A 17 -0.54 -15.27 -8.91
N GLU A 18 -0.14 -14.83 -10.10
CA GLU A 18 1.18 -15.10 -10.67
C GLU A 18 2.01 -13.81 -10.71
N GLU A 19 2.72 -13.54 -9.62
CA GLU A 19 4.16 -13.19 -9.59
C GLU A 19 4.53 -12.79 -8.15
N SER A 20 5.14 -13.73 -7.42
CA SER A 20 5.81 -13.42 -6.17
C SER A 20 6.95 -12.45 -6.46
N VAL A 21 6.74 -11.16 -6.17
CA VAL A 21 7.82 -10.18 -6.14
C VAL A 21 8.85 -10.67 -5.13
N SER A 22 10.01 -11.11 -5.61
CA SER A 22 11.14 -11.45 -4.77
C SER A 22 11.59 -10.17 -4.06
N ILE A 23 11.20 -10.04 -2.79
CA ILE A 23 11.71 -9.00 -1.91
C ILE A 23 13.19 -9.29 -1.71
N ASP A 24 14.03 -8.51 -2.39
CA ASP A 24 15.48 -8.54 -2.22
C ASP A 24 15.81 -8.49 -0.73
N LYS A 25 16.41 -9.56 -0.20
CA LYS A 25 16.84 -9.71 1.20
C LYS A 25 18.01 -8.79 1.57
N ASN A 26 18.33 -7.80 0.73
CA ASN A 26 19.44 -6.86 0.89
C ASN A 26 18.95 -5.48 1.36
N LEU A 27 17.96 -5.43 2.24
CA LEU A 27 17.47 -4.22 2.90
C LEU A 27 18.32 -3.84 4.13
N GLU A 28 19.61 -4.18 4.13
CA GLU A 28 20.55 -3.80 5.18
C GLU A 28 21.44 -2.68 4.66
N LYS A 29 21.26 -1.48 5.22
CA LYS A 29 21.96 -0.22 4.93
C LYS A 29 21.59 0.49 3.63
N LEU A 30 20.34 0.91 3.52
CA LEU A 30 20.07 2.21 2.89
C LEU A 30 20.11 3.26 3.99
N GLU A 31 21.21 4.01 4.08
CA GLU A 31 21.17 5.26 4.84
C GLU A 31 20.05 6.13 4.27
N PRO A 32 19.20 6.74 5.12
CA PRO A 32 18.11 7.57 4.62
C PRO A 32 18.72 8.72 3.81
N LYS A 33 18.64 8.65 2.48
CA LYS A 33 18.91 9.80 1.60
C LYS A 33 17.93 10.89 2.06
N ARG A 34 18.45 11.89 2.76
CA ARG A 34 17.68 12.98 3.39
C ARG A 34 16.57 13.43 2.45
N GLY A 35 15.33 13.08 2.78
CA GLY A 35 14.12 13.49 2.07
C GLY A 35 13.34 12.38 1.34
N ARG A 36 13.94 11.23 0.97
CA ARG A 36 13.19 10.14 0.31
C ARG A 36 12.59 9.19 1.36
N PRO A 37 11.30 8.84 1.25
CA PRO A 37 10.70 7.83 2.12
C PRO A 37 11.13 6.41 1.75
N ASP A 38 11.16 5.53 2.75
CA ASP A 38 11.43 4.09 2.58
C ASP A 38 10.22 3.39 1.95
N TYR A 39 9.01 3.76 2.40
CA TYR A 39 7.76 3.25 1.86
C TYR A 39 6.81 4.39 1.50
N ARG A 40 6.03 4.18 0.44
CA ARG A 40 4.91 5.04 0.04
C ARG A 40 3.60 4.36 0.43
N ILE A 41 2.64 5.15 0.87
CA ILE A 41 1.30 4.67 1.23
C ILE A 41 0.38 5.04 0.09
N LEU A 42 -0.22 4.02 -0.50
CA LEU A 42 -1.16 4.15 -1.60
C LEU A 42 -2.57 3.84 -1.11
N GLN A 43 -3.54 4.61 -1.60
CA GLN A 43 -4.96 4.35 -1.39
C GLN A 43 -5.63 4.16 -2.74
N LEU A 44 -6.49 3.14 -2.85
CA LEU A 44 -7.34 2.94 -4.01
C LEU A 44 -8.41 4.04 -4.06
N ILE A 45 -8.50 4.74 -5.18
CA ILE A 45 -9.52 5.75 -5.45
C ILE A 45 -10.23 5.36 -6.74
N VAL A 46 -11.55 5.43 -6.74
CA VAL A 46 -12.37 5.28 -7.95
C VAL A 46 -12.55 6.66 -8.56
N ASP A 47 -12.20 6.80 -9.83
CA ASP A 47 -12.43 8.04 -10.57
C ASP A 47 -13.90 8.19 -11.00
N LYS A 48 -14.21 9.32 -11.64
CA LYS A 48 -15.58 9.61 -12.08
C LYS A 48 -16.08 8.65 -13.17
N ASP A 49 -15.15 7.97 -13.85
CA ASP A 49 -15.42 7.04 -14.93
C ASP A 49 -15.50 5.59 -14.43
N GLY A 50 -15.48 5.39 -13.10
CA GLY A 50 -15.54 4.08 -12.47
C GLY A 50 -14.23 3.30 -12.49
N LYS A 51 -13.11 3.90 -12.92
CA LYS A 51 -11.81 3.24 -12.96
C LYS A 51 -11.09 3.40 -11.63
N SER A 52 -10.50 2.30 -11.17
CA SER A 52 -9.71 2.26 -9.95
C SER A 52 -8.26 2.69 -10.22
N LYS A 53 -7.75 3.63 -9.42
CA LYS A 53 -6.35 4.06 -9.44
C LYS A 53 -5.77 4.15 -8.03
N PHE A 54 -4.48 3.87 -7.90
CA PHE A 54 -3.77 4.11 -6.65
C PHE A 54 -3.29 5.56 -6.57
N ALA A 55 -3.65 6.25 -5.50
CA ALA A 55 -3.16 7.59 -5.19
C ALA A 55 -2.20 7.55 -4.00
N GLU A 56 -1.11 8.29 -4.10
CA GLU A 56 -0.17 8.47 -2.98
C GLU A 56 -0.81 9.37 -1.91
N VAL A 57 -1.03 8.82 -0.72
CA VAL A 57 -1.69 9.52 0.41
C VAL A 57 -0.73 9.81 1.57
N GLY A 58 0.43 9.16 1.57
CA GLY A 58 1.40 9.27 2.63
C GLY A 58 2.67 8.50 2.38
N ALA A 59 3.51 8.47 3.40
CA ALA A 59 4.80 7.80 3.34
C ALA A 59 5.29 7.40 4.73
N MET A 60 6.28 6.50 4.76
CA MET A 60 6.94 6.03 5.98
C MET A 60 8.46 6.19 5.86
N TRP A 61 9.07 6.56 6.98
CA TRP A 61 10.51 6.72 7.13
C TRP A 61 11.03 5.86 8.29
N LEU A 62 11.98 4.98 7.99
CA LEU A 62 12.66 4.15 8.97
C LEU A 62 13.50 5.03 9.90
N HIS A 63 13.33 4.83 11.20
CA HIS A 63 14.12 5.47 12.23
C HIS A 63 14.73 4.39 13.13
N GLN A 64 16.02 4.52 13.39
CA GLN A 64 16.74 3.67 14.33
C GLN A 64 16.85 4.38 15.68
N LYS A 65 16.48 3.68 16.75
CA LYS A 65 16.71 4.10 18.14
C LYS A 65 18.18 3.91 18.49
N LYS A 66 18.68 4.75 19.41
CA LYS A 66 20.06 4.65 19.93
C LYS A 66 20.35 3.31 20.63
N GLU A 67 19.33 2.68 21.19
CA GLU A 67 19.45 1.48 22.03
C GLU A 67 19.20 0.16 21.26
N GLY A 68 19.15 0.18 19.93
CA GLY A 68 19.10 -1.06 19.13
C GLY A 68 17.70 -1.54 18.71
N GLY A 69 16.74 -0.63 18.52
CA GLY A 69 15.43 -0.94 17.94
C GLY A 69 15.11 -0.06 16.74
N SER A 70 14.22 -0.50 15.86
CA SER A 70 13.72 0.31 14.74
C SER A 70 12.23 0.58 14.87
N PHE A 71 11.80 1.73 14.34
CA PHE A 71 10.40 2.07 14.17
C PHE A 71 10.25 2.89 12.90
N TYR A 72 9.03 2.97 12.37
CA TYR A 72 8.74 3.85 11.26
C TYR A 72 8.00 5.08 11.75
N ILE A 73 8.33 6.23 11.18
CA ILE A 73 7.46 7.40 11.24
C ILE A 73 6.56 7.32 10.01
N MET A 74 5.25 7.24 10.21
CA MET A 74 4.24 7.30 9.16
C MET A 74 3.62 8.69 9.11
N LYS A 75 3.51 9.28 7.91
CA LYS A 75 2.82 10.56 7.69
C LYS A 75 1.74 10.40 6.63
N ILE A 76 0.50 10.78 6.97
CA ILE A 76 -0.65 10.80 6.06
C ILE A 76 -1.31 12.18 6.22
N GLY A 77 -1.16 13.05 5.22
CA GLY A 77 -1.58 14.46 5.33
C GLY A 77 -0.95 15.18 6.54
N LYS A 78 -1.79 15.60 7.50
CA LYS A 78 -1.38 16.25 8.76
C LYS A 78 -1.14 15.26 9.90
N LEU A 79 -1.53 14.00 9.74
CA LEU A 79 -1.37 12.96 10.76
C LEU A 79 0.07 12.43 10.73
N LYS A 80 0.67 12.26 11.91
CA LYS A 80 1.99 11.65 12.10
C LYS A 80 1.89 10.57 13.16
N LEU A 81 2.27 9.35 12.82
CA LEU A 81 2.19 8.18 13.69
C LEU A 81 3.55 7.51 13.82
N PHE A 82 3.78 6.88 14.99
CA PHE A 82 4.90 5.99 15.21
C PHE A 82 4.41 4.55 15.03
N VAL A 83 5.06 3.82 14.14
CA VAL A 83 4.71 2.44 13.80
C VAL A 83 5.81 1.53 14.30
N PHE A 84 5.45 0.61 15.18
CA PHE A 84 6.33 -0.41 15.73
C PHE A 84 5.95 -1.75 15.13
N LYS A 85 6.93 -2.64 14.97
CA LYS A 85 6.67 -4.03 14.60
C LYS A 85 5.87 -4.67 15.74
N ASN A 86 4.84 -5.45 15.39
CA ASN A 86 4.17 -6.31 16.36
C ASN A 86 5.01 -7.57 16.55
N ASP A 87 5.31 -7.92 17.79
CA ASP A 87 6.08 -9.11 18.16
C ASP A 87 5.20 -10.36 18.21
#